data_AF-A0A1V3BZW6-F1
#
_entry.id   AF-A0A1V3BZW6-F1
#
_cell.length_a   1.000
_cell.length_b   1.000
_cell.length_c   1.000
_cell.angle_alpha   90.00
_cell.angle_beta   90.00
_cell.angle_gamma   90.00
#
_symmetry.space_group_name_H-M   'P 1'
#
loop_
_entity.id
_entity.type
_entity.pdbx_description
1 polymer ?
#
loop_
_entity_poly.entity_id
_entity_poly.type
_entity_poly.pdbx_seq_one_letter_code
_entity_poly.pdbx_strand_id
1 'polypeptide(L)'
;MTRNPWAAGRILTLPGRGPRLLFGRMYEDPRVEERAFPAVPARVLCVASAGDTAAALARAGHDVTAIDVNPVQLAYARARVDDGAPAVAGSAELMLAAARRAAAVLPRWRGPALHEFLDLDDPRVQSHWWRTRLDGPGLRLLMGTALRPAGVLAAALAPGFRHVVPARFDTRLRTRVARVVSRHPNTDNPLLAGLLAGRTPEPRTDGPCPPGPPGTVRFVLGDVAEHLESVPAGSYDAVTLSNVLDGPGLPYRRRLRAAVDRAVRPGGTAVLRSVGEAGDAAATVRAAEERCPLWGSLYVTTVGGAR
;
A
#
# COMPACT_ATOMS: atom_id res chain seq x y z
N MET A 1 25.31 10.96 -2.53
CA MET A 1 23.89 11.09 -2.11
C MET A 1 23.11 9.94 -2.74
N THR A 2 22.54 9.02 -1.96
CA THR A 2 21.71 7.95 -2.51
C THR A 2 20.41 8.55 -3.04
N ARG A 3 20.31 8.62 -4.36
CA ARG A 3 19.15 9.14 -5.08
C ARG A 3 17.92 8.30 -4.72
N ASN A 4 16.79 8.92 -4.40
CA ASN A 4 15.52 8.24 -4.15
C ASN A 4 15.19 7.35 -5.37
N PRO A 5 15.14 6.01 -5.26
CA PRO A 5 14.94 5.12 -6.40
C PRO A 5 13.55 5.28 -7.05
N TRP A 6 12.57 5.80 -6.30
CA TRP A 6 11.24 6.11 -6.83
C TRP A 6 11.28 7.17 -7.94
N ALA A 7 12.26 8.09 -7.92
CA ALA A 7 12.42 9.12 -8.94
C ALA A 7 12.71 8.57 -10.34
N ALA A 8 13.18 7.32 -10.44
CA ALA A 8 13.32 6.65 -11.72
C ALA A 8 11.96 6.25 -12.34
N GLY A 9 10.89 6.20 -11.53
CA GLY A 9 9.56 5.78 -11.95
C GLY A 9 9.52 4.32 -12.42
N ARG A 10 10.35 3.45 -11.84
CA ARG A 10 10.50 2.04 -12.23
C ARG A 10 10.78 1.15 -11.02
N ILE A 11 9.94 0.15 -10.80
CA ILE A 11 10.18 -0.89 -9.77
C ILE A 11 10.77 -2.18 -10.36
N LEU A 12 10.56 -2.44 -11.67
CA LEU A 12 11.07 -3.62 -12.37
C LEU A 12 12.16 -3.27 -13.39
N THR A 13 13.08 -4.21 -13.63
CA THR A 13 14.14 -4.16 -14.66
C THR A 13 13.61 -4.54 -16.05
N LEU A 14 12.47 -3.97 -16.46
CA LEU A 14 11.92 -4.19 -17.80
C LEU A 14 12.64 -3.35 -18.87
N PRO A 15 12.61 -3.76 -20.16
CA PRO A 15 13.15 -2.95 -21.27
C PRO A 15 12.46 -1.58 -21.42
N GLY A 16 13.10 -0.68 -22.19
CA GLY A 16 12.58 0.66 -22.50
C GLY A 16 13.08 1.78 -21.56
N ARG A 17 12.94 3.03 -22.01
CA ARG A 17 13.44 4.24 -21.31
C ARG A 17 12.32 4.97 -20.56
N GLY A 18 12.67 5.72 -19.53
CA GLY A 18 11.77 6.63 -18.81
C GLY A 18 10.89 5.99 -17.72
N PRO A 19 10.13 6.83 -16.99
CA PRO A 19 9.17 6.38 -15.98
C PRO A 19 8.01 5.59 -16.59
N ARG A 20 7.39 4.71 -15.79
CA ARG A 20 6.21 3.91 -16.17
C ARG A 20 5.13 4.02 -15.11
N LEU A 21 3.91 3.61 -15.45
CA LEU A 21 2.89 3.35 -14.45
C LEU A 21 3.33 2.20 -13.55
N LEU A 22 3.39 2.45 -12.25
CA LEU A 22 3.83 1.49 -11.25
C LEU A 22 2.65 0.79 -10.61
N PHE A 23 1.66 1.57 -10.19
CA PHE A 23 0.52 1.10 -9.43
C PHE A 23 -0.77 1.49 -10.13
N GLY A 24 -1.52 0.49 -10.57
CA GLY A 24 -2.84 0.65 -11.15
C GLY A 24 -3.95 0.82 -10.11
N ARG A 25 -3.71 0.35 -8.89
CA ARG A 25 -4.65 0.38 -7.77
C ARG A 25 -3.94 0.37 -6.43
N MET A 26 -4.58 0.92 -5.40
CA MET A 26 -4.05 0.89 -4.04
C MET A 26 -4.41 -0.38 -3.29
N TYR A 27 -3.48 -0.78 -2.42
CA TYR A 27 -3.59 -1.91 -1.51
C TYR A 27 -3.53 -1.44 -0.06
N GLU A 28 -4.19 -0.33 0.23
CA GLU A 28 -4.23 0.35 1.53
C GLU A 28 -5.64 0.24 2.11
N ASP A 29 -5.76 -0.10 3.39
CA ASP A 29 -7.05 -0.10 4.05
C ASP A 29 -7.45 1.33 4.46
N PRO A 30 -8.46 1.95 3.83
CA PRO A 30 -8.86 3.32 4.13
C PRO A 30 -9.35 3.50 5.57
N ARG A 31 -9.79 2.41 6.23
CA ARG A 31 -10.22 2.42 7.65
C ARG A 31 -9.11 2.81 8.62
N VAL A 32 -7.84 2.78 8.19
CA VAL A 32 -6.72 3.24 9.01
C VAL A 32 -6.71 4.76 9.09
N GLU A 33 -6.77 5.44 7.94
CA GLU A 33 -6.87 6.90 7.84
C GLU A 33 -8.15 7.40 8.52
N GLU A 34 -9.29 6.78 8.25
CA GLU A 34 -10.59 7.16 8.84
C GLU A 34 -10.57 7.18 10.38
N ARG A 35 -9.83 6.26 11.01
CA ARG A 35 -9.68 6.20 12.48
C ARG A 35 -8.60 7.14 13.02
N ALA A 36 -7.60 7.47 12.21
CA ALA A 36 -6.39 8.15 12.66
C ALA A 36 -6.44 9.67 12.42
N PHE A 37 -7.19 10.11 11.41
CA PHE A 37 -7.21 11.49 10.98
C PHE A 37 -8.18 12.34 11.81
N PRO A 38 -7.90 13.65 11.94
CA PRO A 38 -8.79 14.56 12.65
C PRO A 38 -10.15 14.70 11.94
N ALA A 39 -11.12 15.27 12.66
CA ALA A 39 -12.42 15.62 12.09
C ALA A 39 -12.29 16.51 10.85
N VAL A 40 -13.26 16.38 9.94
CA VAL A 40 -13.31 17.11 8.66
C VAL A 40 -13.78 18.56 8.84
N PRO A 41 -13.34 19.51 7.99
CA PRO A 41 -12.29 19.37 6.98
C PRO A 41 -10.89 19.39 7.61
N ALA A 42 -9.92 18.75 6.96
CA ALA A 42 -8.52 18.78 7.36
C ALA A 42 -7.62 18.83 6.12
N ARG A 43 -6.45 19.46 6.23
CA ARG A 43 -5.43 19.52 5.18
C ARG A 43 -4.55 18.28 5.25
N VAL A 44 -4.62 17.43 4.24
CA VAL A 44 -3.98 16.12 4.24
C VAL A 44 -2.98 16.02 3.09
N LEU A 45 -1.75 15.58 3.37
CA LEU A 45 -0.83 15.14 2.31
C LEU A 45 -0.89 13.62 2.15
N CYS A 46 -1.04 13.14 0.91
CA CYS A 46 -0.89 11.72 0.59
C CYS A 46 0.02 11.51 -0.61
N VAL A 47 0.57 10.30 -0.75
CA VAL A 47 1.21 9.89 -2.01
C VAL A 47 0.12 9.67 -3.06
N ALA A 48 0.23 10.29 -4.23
CA ALA A 48 -0.82 10.22 -5.24
C ALA A 48 -1.03 8.79 -5.74
N SER A 49 0.06 8.09 -6.09
CA SER A 49 0.03 6.68 -6.45
C SER A 49 -1.09 6.36 -7.46
N ALA A 50 -2.01 5.43 -7.21
CA ALA A 50 -3.13 5.16 -8.13
C ALA A 50 -4.34 6.10 -7.98
N GLY A 51 -4.31 7.04 -7.03
CA GLY A 51 -5.36 8.03 -6.77
C GLY A 51 -6.46 7.57 -5.80
N ASP A 52 -6.56 6.27 -5.48
CA ASP A 52 -7.67 5.72 -4.68
C ASP A 52 -7.75 6.36 -3.27
N THR A 53 -6.61 6.50 -2.59
CA THR A 53 -6.54 7.11 -1.24
C THR A 53 -6.85 8.61 -1.28
N ALA A 54 -6.33 9.33 -2.29
CA ALA A 54 -6.63 10.75 -2.48
C ALA A 54 -8.14 10.99 -2.72
N ALA A 55 -8.76 10.17 -3.58
CA ALA A 55 -10.20 10.22 -3.83
C ALA A 55 -11.02 9.89 -2.59
N ALA A 56 -10.62 8.88 -1.81
CA ALA A 56 -11.33 8.51 -0.58
C ALA A 56 -11.29 9.63 0.46
N LEU A 57 -10.13 10.26 0.66
CA LEU A 57 -9.95 11.37 1.60
C LEU A 57 -10.73 12.62 1.16
N ALA A 58 -10.72 12.95 -0.13
CA ALA A 58 -11.50 14.07 -0.65
C ALA A 58 -13.01 13.82 -0.54
N ARG A 59 -13.49 12.61 -0.86
CA ARG A 59 -14.90 12.22 -0.63
C ARG A 59 -15.30 12.29 0.84
N ALA A 60 -14.36 12.09 1.76
CA ALA A 60 -14.60 12.26 3.19
C ALA A 60 -14.67 13.74 3.62
N GLY A 61 -14.33 14.70 2.74
CA GLY A 61 -14.38 16.14 3.02
C GLY A 61 -13.03 16.79 3.36
N HIS A 62 -11.91 16.09 3.14
CA HIS A 62 -10.56 16.65 3.37
C HIS A 62 -10.02 17.41 2.15
N ASP A 63 -9.19 18.42 2.41
CA ASP A 63 -8.39 19.07 1.37
C ASP A 63 -7.06 18.33 1.21
N VAL A 64 -6.91 17.65 0.07
CA VAL A 64 -5.84 16.69 -0.17
C VAL A 64 -4.79 17.28 -1.10
N THR A 65 -3.53 17.29 -0.65
CA THR A 65 -2.36 17.38 -1.54
C THR A 65 -1.88 15.98 -1.87
N ALA A 66 -2.10 15.53 -3.10
CA ALA A 66 -1.62 14.26 -3.62
C ALA A 66 -0.28 14.46 -4.35
N ILE A 67 0.82 13.93 -3.78
CA ILE A 67 2.17 14.10 -4.33
C ILE A 67 2.74 12.80 -4.90
N ASP A 68 3.40 12.87 -6.04
CA ASP A 68 4.19 11.74 -6.55
C ASP A 68 5.44 12.25 -7.25
N VAL A 69 6.53 11.50 -7.15
CA VAL A 69 7.79 11.82 -7.83
C VAL A 69 7.80 11.31 -9.26
N ASN A 70 6.91 10.36 -9.58
CA ASN A 70 6.76 9.78 -10.90
C ASN A 70 5.68 10.53 -11.69
N PRO A 71 6.03 11.27 -12.77
CA PRO A 71 5.07 12.06 -13.54
C PRO A 71 3.99 11.21 -14.21
N VAL A 72 4.32 9.97 -14.61
CA VAL A 72 3.34 9.05 -15.23
C VAL A 72 2.31 8.59 -14.20
N GLN A 73 2.76 8.31 -12.98
CA GLN A 73 1.89 7.91 -11.88
C GLN A 73 0.98 9.07 -11.46
N LEU A 74 1.52 10.29 -11.38
CA LEU A 74 0.74 11.49 -11.03
C LEU A 74 -0.33 11.82 -12.07
N ALA A 75 0.02 11.77 -13.36
CA ALA A 75 -0.94 12.00 -14.44
C ALA A 75 -2.06 10.95 -14.44
N TYR A 76 -1.71 9.69 -14.17
CA TYR A 76 -2.69 8.61 -14.02
C TYR A 76 -3.63 8.83 -12.83
N ALA A 77 -3.09 9.17 -11.65
CA ALA A 77 -3.89 9.48 -10.47
C ALA A 77 -4.87 10.62 -10.75
N ARG A 78 -4.39 11.69 -11.39
CA ARG A 78 -5.22 12.84 -11.79
C ARG A 78 -6.37 12.41 -12.70
N ALA A 79 -6.09 11.69 -13.79
CA ALA A 79 -7.13 11.24 -14.71
C ALA A 79 -8.19 10.36 -14.01
N ARG A 80 -7.78 9.53 -13.04
CA ARG A 80 -8.73 8.71 -12.26
C ARG A 80 -9.61 9.52 -11.32
N VAL A 81 -9.05 10.53 -10.68
CA VAL A 81 -9.76 11.34 -9.68
C VAL A 81 -10.61 12.43 -10.33
N ASP A 82 -10.06 13.16 -11.30
CA ASP A 82 -10.71 14.32 -11.93
C ASP A 82 -11.66 13.87 -13.06
N ASP A 83 -11.25 12.90 -13.88
CA ASP A 83 -11.98 12.48 -15.08
C ASP A 83 -12.72 11.13 -14.93
N GLY A 84 -12.58 10.46 -13.77
CA GLY A 84 -13.18 9.14 -13.54
C GLY A 84 -12.59 8.03 -14.42
N ALA A 85 -11.36 8.19 -14.91
CA ALA A 85 -10.72 7.21 -15.78
C ALA A 85 -10.67 5.81 -15.12
N PRO A 86 -10.86 4.72 -15.90
CA PRO A 86 -10.83 3.37 -15.36
C PRO A 86 -9.43 2.98 -14.88
N ALA A 87 -9.36 2.06 -13.92
CA ALA A 87 -8.08 1.53 -13.47
C ALA A 87 -7.38 0.72 -14.57
N VAL A 88 -6.10 1.00 -14.81
CA VAL A 88 -5.24 0.25 -15.75
C VAL A 88 -4.08 -0.41 -15.01
N ALA A 89 -3.62 -1.56 -15.49
CA ALA A 89 -2.59 -2.33 -14.82
C ALA A 89 -1.22 -1.61 -14.87
N GLY A 90 -0.63 -1.35 -13.70
CA GLY A 90 0.75 -0.90 -13.56
C GLY A 90 1.74 -2.05 -13.52
N SER A 91 3.02 -1.70 -13.36
CA SER A 91 4.10 -2.69 -13.21
C SER A 91 3.88 -3.66 -12.05
N ALA A 92 3.30 -3.20 -10.94
CA ALA A 92 2.96 -4.03 -9.79
C ALA A 92 1.84 -5.03 -10.12
N GLU A 93 0.78 -4.60 -10.80
CA GLU A 93 -0.32 -5.49 -11.19
C GLU A 93 0.13 -6.55 -12.21
N LEU A 94 1.04 -6.20 -13.13
CA LEU A 94 1.62 -7.16 -14.08
C LEU A 94 2.43 -8.25 -13.34
N MET A 95 3.21 -7.86 -12.33
CA MET A 95 3.94 -8.79 -11.46
C MET A 95 2.98 -9.68 -10.67
N LEU A 96 1.95 -9.11 -10.05
CA LEU A 96 0.94 -9.86 -9.32
C LEU A 96 0.15 -10.83 -10.24
N ALA A 97 -0.15 -10.42 -11.47
CA ALA A 97 -0.78 -11.28 -12.47
C ALA A 97 0.11 -12.45 -12.88
N ALA A 98 1.42 -12.23 -13.03
CA ALA A 98 2.38 -13.32 -13.26
C ALA A 98 2.45 -14.28 -12.05
N ALA A 99 2.47 -13.75 -10.83
CA ALA A 99 2.46 -14.55 -9.60
C ALA A 99 1.19 -15.41 -9.48
N ARG A 100 0.00 -14.86 -9.76
CA ARG A 100 -1.25 -15.62 -9.79
C ARG A 100 -1.25 -16.73 -10.83
N ARG A 101 -0.75 -16.45 -12.04
CA ARG A 101 -0.60 -17.48 -13.10
C ARG A 101 0.34 -18.60 -12.66
N ALA A 102 1.46 -18.26 -12.01
CA ALA A 102 2.37 -19.26 -11.46
C ALA A 102 1.70 -20.09 -10.35
N ALA A 103 0.93 -19.45 -9.45
CA ALA A 103 0.22 -20.16 -8.37
C ALA A 103 -0.87 -21.10 -8.90
N ALA A 104 -1.53 -20.77 -10.02
CA ALA A 104 -2.62 -21.55 -10.60
C ALA A 104 -2.23 -22.97 -11.07
N VAL A 105 -0.93 -23.29 -11.13
CA VAL A 105 -0.46 -24.68 -11.31
C VAL A 105 -0.86 -25.58 -10.13
N LEU A 106 -1.06 -25.00 -8.94
CA LEU A 106 -1.53 -25.69 -7.76
C LEU A 106 -3.07 -25.77 -7.81
N PRO A 107 -3.70 -26.96 -7.75
CA PRO A 107 -5.15 -27.09 -7.93
C PRO A 107 -6.00 -26.21 -6.99
N ARG A 108 -5.55 -26.02 -5.75
CA ARG A 108 -6.25 -25.21 -4.72
C ARG A 108 -6.13 -23.70 -4.95
N TRP A 109 -5.23 -23.27 -5.83
CA TRP A 109 -5.01 -21.87 -6.20
C TRP A 109 -5.65 -21.51 -7.56
N ARG A 110 -6.43 -22.42 -8.14
CA ARG A 110 -7.21 -22.15 -9.36
C ARG A 110 -8.47 -21.36 -9.02
N GLY A 111 -8.98 -20.61 -10.01
CA GLY A 111 -10.10 -19.69 -9.90
C GLY A 111 -11.27 -20.20 -9.03
N PRO A 112 -11.89 -21.36 -9.34
CA PRO A 112 -13.05 -21.84 -8.58
C PRO A 112 -12.77 -22.07 -7.08
N ALA A 113 -11.69 -22.78 -6.75
CA ALA A 113 -11.33 -23.08 -5.37
C ALA A 113 -10.87 -21.83 -4.59
N LEU A 114 -10.24 -20.89 -5.28
CA LEU A 114 -9.81 -19.63 -4.68
C LEU A 114 -11.00 -18.69 -4.45
N HIS A 115 -11.98 -18.67 -5.34
CA HIS A 115 -13.21 -17.89 -5.15
C HIS A 115 -14.03 -18.44 -3.99
N GLU A 116 -14.22 -19.76 -3.91
CA GLU A 116 -14.89 -20.39 -2.76
C GLU A 116 -14.21 -20.03 -1.43
N PHE A 117 -12.89 -19.95 -1.40
CA PHE A 117 -12.16 -19.47 -0.24
C PHE A 117 -12.41 -17.98 0.07
N LEU A 118 -12.45 -17.14 -0.96
CA LEU A 118 -12.67 -15.70 -0.83
C LEU A 118 -14.13 -15.36 -0.46
N ASP A 119 -15.08 -16.24 -0.74
CA ASP A 119 -16.49 -16.11 -0.38
C ASP A 119 -16.80 -16.57 1.06
N LEU A 120 -15.77 -16.99 1.83
CA LEU A 120 -15.93 -17.32 3.24
C LEU A 120 -16.06 -16.07 4.12
N ASP A 121 -17.03 -16.11 5.03
CA ASP A 121 -17.33 -15.02 5.97
C ASP A 121 -16.82 -15.29 7.40
N ASP A 122 -16.54 -16.55 7.77
CA ASP A 122 -16.08 -16.93 9.11
C ASP A 122 -14.54 -17.02 9.18
N PRO A 123 -13.86 -16.14 9.96
CA PRO A 123 -12.42 -16.17 10.22
C PRO A 123 -11.87 -17.52 10.69
N ARG A 124 -12.65 -18.33 11.42
CA ARG A 124 -12.23 -19.66 11.88
C ARG A 124 -12.17 -20.66 10.74
N VAL A 125 -13.23 -20.70 9.91
CA VAL A 125 -13.32 -21.59 8.76
C VAL A 125 -12.26 -21.24 7.72
N GLN A 126 -12.11 -19.96 7.39
CA GLN A 126 -11.11 -19.51 6.42
C GLN A 126 -9.67 -19.71 6.94
N SER A 127 -9.41 -19.54 8.24
CA SER A 127 -8.10 -19.88 8.83
C SER A 127 -7.78 -21.37 8.76
N HIS A 128 -8.79 -22.22 8.98
CA HIS A 128 -8.64 -23.65 8.79
C HIS A 128 -8.35 -23.97 7.32
N TRP A 129 -9.14 -23.43 6.40
CA TRP A 129 -8.98 -23.60 4.95
C TRP A 129 -7.59 -23.15 4.46
N TRP A 130 -7.14 -21.97 4.90
CA TRP A 130 -5.81 -21.47 4.56
C TRP A 130 -4.74 -22.48 4.96
N ARG A 131 -4.74 -22.94 6.22
CA ARG A 131 -3.73 -23.86 6.74
C ARG A 131 -3.76 -25.24 6.10
N THR A 132 -4.94 -25.77 5.80
CA THR A 132 -5.08 -27.17 5.32
C THR A 132 -5.13 -27.31 3.81
N ARG A 133 -5.50 -26.25 3.07
CA ARG A 133 -5.72 -26.32 1.61
C ARG A 133 -4.83 -25.38 0.80
N LEU A 134 -4.58 -24.16 1.26
CA LEU A 134 -3.82 -23.16 0.47
C LEU A 134 -2.33 -23.13 0.85
N ASP A 135 -2.02 -23.16 2.15
CA ASP A 135 -0.67 -23.02 2.73
C ASP A 135 0.21 -24.29 2.62
N GLY A 136 0.01 -25.09 1.58
CA GLY A 136 0.63 -26.39 1.41
C GLY A 136 2.11 -26.36 0.98
N PRO A 137 2.77 -27.53 0.94
CA PRO A 137 4.18 -27.65 0.52
C PRO A 137 4.47 -27.07 -0.87
N GLY A 138 3.55 -27.24 -1.84
CA GLY A 138 3.70 -26.68 -3.19
C GLY A 138 3.75 -25.15 -3.20
N LEU A 139 2.90 -24.49 -2.41
CA LEU A 139 2.96 -23.02 -2.27
C LEU A 139 4.24 -22.59 -1.57
N ARG A 140 4.65 -23.30 -0.51
CA ARG A 140 5.91 -23.03 0.22
C ARG A 140 7.11 -23.06 -0.72
N LEU A 141 7.18 -24.07 -1.58
CA LEU A 141 8.24 -24.20 -2.58
C LEU A 141 8.19 -23.05 -3.59
N LEU A 142 7.03 -22.78 -4.19
CA LEU A 142 6.86 -21.72 -5.17
C LEU A 142 7.19 -20.33 -4.61
N MET A 143 6.72 -20.00 -3.40
CA MET A 143 7.04 -18.73 -2.75
C MET A 143 8.51 -18.67 -2.35
N GLY A 144 9.09 -19.79 -1.89
CA GLY A 144 10.50 -19.88 -1.53
C GLY A 144 11.44 -19.60 -2.71
N THR A 145 11.10 -20.07 -3.92
CA THR A 145 11.88 -19.79 -5.13
C THR A 145 11.66 -18.35 -5.65
N ALA A 146 10.45 -17.83 -5.53
CA ALA A 146 10.10 -16.51 -6.06
C ALA A 146 10.54 -15.35 -5.16
N LEU A 147 10.30 -15.42 -3.85
CA LEU A 147 10.30 -14.27 -2.94
C LEU A 147 11.53 -14.15 -2.04
N ARG A 148 12.44 -15.13 -2.02
CA ARG A 148 13.66 -15.02 -1.22
C ARG A 148 14.63 -13.97 -1.83
N PRO A 149 15.60 -13.44 -1.06
CA PRO A 149 16.51 -12.39 -1.53
C PRO A 149 17.34 -12.73 -2.79
N ALA A 150 17.55 -14.00 -3.10
CA ALA A 150 18.18 -14.47 -4.34
C ALA A 150 17.17 -15.06 -5.35
N GLY A 151 15.88 -14.85 -5.13
CA GLY A 151 14.79 -15.38 -5.94
C GLY A 151 14.41 -14.48 -7.12
N VAL A 152 13.42 -14.94 -7.88
CA VAL A 152 12.93 -14.29 -9.11
C VAL A 152 12.54 -12.82 -8.88
N LEU A 153 11.89 -12.52 -7.75
CA LEU A 153 11.48 -11.15 -7.43
C LEU A 153 12.69 -10.21 -7.31
N ALA A 154 13.71 -10.59 -6.55
CA ALA A 154 14.90 -9.76 -6.37
C ALA A 154 15.66 -9.54 -7.67
N ALA A 155 15.70 -10.55 -8.55
CA ALA A 155 16.28 -10.43 -9.89
C ALA A 155 15.50 -9.45 -10.80
N ALA A 156 14.17 -9.47 -10.71
CA ALA A 156 13.27 -8.61 -11.48
C ALA A 156 13.18 -7.16 -10.94
N LEU A 157 13.48 -6.93 -9.66
CA LEU A 157 13.46 -5.61 -9.06
C LEU A 157 14.61 -4.73 -9.54
N ALA A 158 14.32 -3.45 -9.77
CA ALA A 158 15.34 -2.44 -10.02
C ALA A 158 16.34 -2.40 -8.84
N PRO A 159 17.64 -2.12 -9.08
CA PRO A 159 18.69 -2.26 -8.06
C PRO A 159 18.39 -1.54 -6.74
N GLY A 160 17.77 -0.36 -6.81
CA GLY A 160 17.38 0.44 -5.64
C GLY A 160 16.30 -0.17 -4.75
N PHE A 161 15.60 -1.23 -5.18
CA PHE A 161 14.55 -1.89 -4.42
C PHE A 161 14.91 -3.30 -3.95
N ARG A 162 16.02 -3.88 -4.43
CA ARG A 162 16.36 -5.29 -4.12
C ARG A 162 16.51 -5.56 -2.63
N HIS A 163 17.02 -4.60 -1.87
CA HIS A 163 17.21 -4.69 -0.42
C HIS A 163 15.90 -4.54 0.38
N VAL A 164 14.81 -4.13 -0.27
CA VAL A 164 13.48 -4.01 0.39
C VAL A 164 12.91 -5.38 0.67
N VAL A 165 13.23 -6.38 -0.15
CA VAL A 165 12.73 -7.76 0.01
C VAL A 165 13.27 -8.34 1.32
N PRO A 166 12.41 -8.58 2.33
CA PRO A 166 12.86 -9.10 3.61
C PRO A 166 13.54 -10.47 3.51
N ALA A 167 14.41 -10.77 4.46
CA ALA A 167 14.87 -12.13 4.65
C ALA A 167 13.65 -13.03 4.93
N ARG A 168 13.55 -14.15 4.20
CA ARG A 168 12.40 -15.07 4.26
C ARG A 168 11.05 -14.41 3.96
N PHE A 169 11.01 -13.46 3.01
CA PHE A 169 9.78 -12.77 2.62
C PHE A 169 8.66 -13.75 2.20
N ASP A 170 9.01 -14.91 1.64
CA ASP A 170 8.11 -16.04 1.41
C ASP A 170 7.31 -16.39 2.66
N THR A 171 8.01 -16.69 3.76
CA THR A 171 7.41 -17.08 5.02
C THR A 171 6.66 -15.92 5.66
N ARG A 172 7.22 -14.71 5.59
CA ARG A 172 6.61 -13.51 6.18
C ARG A 172 5.28 -13.15 5.51
N LEU A 173 5.24 -13.14 4.17
CA LEU A 173 4.01 -12.85 3.43
C LEU A 173 2.94 -13.91 3.72
N ARG A 174 3.30 -15.21 3.75
CA ARG A 174 2.39 -16.29 4.15
C ARG A 174 1.81 -16.08 5.54
N THR A 175 2.64 -15.71 6.52
CA THR A 175 2.19 -15.43 7.89
C THR A 175 1.29 -14.19 7.95
N ARG A 176 1.56 -13.15 7.13
CA ARG A 176 0.69 -11.97 7.03
C ARG A 176 -0.67 -12.35 6.45
N VAL A 177 -0.71 -13.13 5.37
CA VAL A 177 -1.98 -13.65 4.81
C VAL A 177 -2.72 -14.48 5.84
N ALA A 178 -2.06 -15.45 6.49
CA ALA A 178 -2.65 -16.28 7.54
C ALA A 178 -3.31 -15.46 8.67
N ARG A 179 -2.71 -14.31 8.99
CA ARG A 179 -3.21 -13.40 10.03
C ARG A 179 -4.40 -12.57 9.57
N VAL A 180 -4.35 -12.04 8.36
CA VAL A 180 -5.48 -11.31 7.76
C VAL A 180 -6.70 -12.22 7.71
N VAL A 181 -6.53 -13.45 7.23
CA VAL A 181 -7.61 -14.43 7.16
C VAL A 181 -8.00 -14.99 8.53
N SER A 182 -7.28 -14.71 9.62
CA SER A 182 -7.76 -15.08 10.97
C SER A 182 -8.56 -13.98 11.65
N ARG A 183 -8.67 -12.80 11.02
CA ARG A 183 -9.22 -11.59 11.66
C ARG A 183 -10.35 -10.94 10.88
N HIS A 184 -10.27 -10.97 9.56
CA HIS A 184 -11.21 -10.24 8.71
C HIS A 184 -11.92 -11.23 7.80
N PRO A 185 -13.26 -11.23 7.74
CA PRO A 185 -14.01 -12.00 6.74
C PRO A 185 -13.45 -11.77 5.34
N ASN A 186 -13.25 -12.84 4.56
CA ASN A 186 -12.71 -12.71 3.21
C ASN A 186 -13.69 -11.97 2.29
N THR A 187 -14.99 -12.21 2.49
CA THR A 187 -16.14 -11.58 1.84
C THR A 187 -16.13 -10.04 1.92
N ASP A 188 -15.69 -9.46 3.04
CA ASP A 188 -15.54 -7.99 3.24
C ASP A 188 -14.08 -7.51 3.07
N ASN A 189 -13.23 -8.29 2.39
CA ASN A 189 -11.83 -7.93 2.17
C ASN A 189 -11.49 -7.75 0.68
N PRO A 190 -11.84 -6.59 0.09
CA PRO A 190 -11.54 -6.29 -1.31
C PRO A 190 -10.05 -6.27 -1.63
N LEU A 191 -9.20 -5.98 -0.63
CA LEU A 191 -7.74 -5.91 -0.79
C LEU A 191 -7.15 -7.32 -0.94
N LEU A 192 -7.63 -8.28 -0.14
CA LEU A 192 -7.24 -9.68 -0.23
C LEU A 192 -7.70 -10.30 -1.56
N ALA A 193 -8.95 -10.05 -1.96
CA ALA A 193 -9.47 -10.51 -3.25
C ALA A 193 -8.67 -9.91 -4.43
N GLY A 194 -8.38 -8.61 -4.37
CA GLY A 194 -7.56 -7.93 -5.37
C GLY A 194 -6.13 -8.47 -5.44
N LEU A 195 -5.57 -8.93 -4.33
CA LEU A 195 -4.24 -9.52 -4.27
C LEU A 195 -4.24 -10.95 -4.85
N LEU A 196 -5.10 -11.82 -4.33
CA LEU A 196 -5.08 -13.25 -4.61
C LEU A 196 -5.77 -13.62 -5.93
N ALA A 197 -6.91 -13.00 -6.25
CA ALA A 197 -7.68 -13.30 -7.45
C ALA A 197 -7.51 -12.23 -8.56
N GLY A 198 -6.95 -11.07 -8.24
CA GLY A 198 -6.81 -9.96 -9.20
C GLY A 198 -8.12 -9.26 -9.50
N ARG A 199 -9.17 -9.53 -8.72
CA ARG A 199 -10.49 -8.90 -8.81
C ARG A 199 -10.79 -8.26 -7.47
N THR A 200 -11.24 -7.03 -7.52
CA THR A 200 -11.77 -6.35 -6.33
C THR A 200 -13.27 -6.41 -6.46
N PRO A 201 -14.02 -6.99 -5.50
CA PRO A 201 -15.45 -6.81 -5.44
C PRO A 201 -15.75 -5.32 -5.51
N GLU A 202 -16.81 -4.93 -6.22
CA GLU A 202 -17.25 -3.54 -6.11
C GLU A 202 -17.56 -3.27 -4.63
N PRO A 203 -17.08 -2.13 -4.08
CA PRO A 203 -17.38 -1.79 -2.72
C PRO A 203 -18.90 -1.81 -2.55
N ARG A 204 -19.41 -2.57 -1.58
CA ARG A 204 -20.81 -2.46 -1.19
C ARG A 204 -21.05 -1.00 -0.83
N THR A 205 -21.92 -0.33 -1.59
CA THR A 205 -22.35 1.05 -1.34
C THR A 205 -23.28 1.10 -0.12
N ASP A 206 -22.82 0.56 1.01
CA ASP A 206 -23.60 0.43 2.23
C ASP A 206 -22.97 1.34 3.29
N GLY A 207 -23.06 2.65 3.06
CA GLY A 207 -22.66 3.66 4.02
C GLY A 207 -23.05 5.05 3.53
N PRO A 208 -23.69 5.89 4.36
CA PRO A 208 -23.97 7.27 3.97
C PRO A 208 -22.65 7.97 3.64
N CYS A 209 -22.60 8.63 2.48
CA CYS A 209 -21.56 9.61 2.22
C CYS A 209 -21.59 10.61 3.38
N PRO A 210 -20.45 10.93 4.03
CA PRO A 210 -20.47 11.90 5.12
C PRO A 210 -21.17 13.18 4.65
N PRO A 211 -22.09 13.75 5.45
CA PRO A 211 -22.85 14.92 5.05
C PRO A 211 -21.91 16.12 4.90
N GLY A 212 -21.79 16.65 3.68
CA GLY A 212 -20.96 17.81 3.36
C GLY A 212 -20.53 17.83 1.89
N PRO A 213 -20.05 18.98 1.38
CA PRO A 213 -19.41 19.01 0.07
C PRO A 213 -18.14 18.16 0.09
N PRO A 214 -17.78 17.48 -1.01
CA PRO A 214 -16.49 16.82 -1.11
C PRO A 214 -15.38 17.85 -0.97
N GLY A 215 -14.26 17.45 -0.36
CA GLY A 215 -13.05 18.25 -0.32
C GLY A 215 -12.34 18.27 -1.67
N THR A 216 -11.19 18.93 -1.73
CA THR A 216 -10.44 19.12 -2.98
C THR A 216 -9.23 18.18 -3.09
N VAL A 217 -8.81 17.87 -4.32
CA VAL A 217 -7.52 17.19 -4.57
C VAL A 217 -6.61 18.09 -5.41
N ARG A 218 -5.45 18.44 -4.87
CA ARG A 218 -4.36 19.11 -5.58
C ARG A 218 -3.23 18.12 -5.84
N PHE A 219 -2.91 17.92 -7.11
CA PHE A 219 -1.78 17.08 -7.52
C PHE A 219 -0.47 17.88 -7.59
N VAL A 220 0.59 17.35 -7.00
CA VAL A 220 1.94 17.94 -6.98
C VAL A 220 2.96 16.92 -7.51
N LEU A 221 3.76 17.33 -8.49
CA LEU A 221 4.91 16.54 -8.95
C LEU A 221 6.11 16.89 -8.09
N GLY A 222 6.67 15.92 -7.38
CA GLY A 222 7.86 16.15 -6.56
C GLY A 222 8.21 15.01 -5.61
N ASP A 223 9.40 15.10 -5.03
CA ASP A 223 9.78 14.26 -3.90
C ASP A 223 9.05 14.71 -2.63
N VAL A 224 8.50 13.75 -1.88
CA VAL A 224 7.68 14.07 -0.70
C VAL A 224 8.48 14.75 0.42
N ALA A 225 9.75 14.38 0.62
CA ALA A 225 10.57 15.02 1.64
C ALA A 225 10.88 16.47 1.25
N GLU A 226 11.23 16.69 -0.02
CA GLU A 226 11.47 18.04 -0.57
C GLU A 226 10.23 18.93 -0.47
N HIS A 227 9.04 18.41 -0.80
CA HIS A 227 7.79 19.14 -0.66
C HIS A 227 7.53 19.55 0.80
N LEU A 228 7.63 18.58 1.72
CA LEU A 228 7.40 18.84 3.15
C LEU A 228 8.42 19.84 3.73
N GLU A 229 9.66 19.87 3.22
CA GLU A 229 10.66 20.86 3.61
C GLU A 229 10.37 22.27 3.05
N SER A 230 9.76 22.35 1.87
CA SER A 230 9.47 23.61 1.17
C SER A 230 8.27 24.38 1.74
N VAL A 231 7.33 23.68 2.37
CA VAL A 231 6.12 24.30 2.92
C VAL A 231 6.37 24.91 4.31
N PRO A 232 5.56 25.92 4.73
CA PRO A 232 5.60 26.41 6.10
C PRO A 232 5.38 25.28 7.14
N ALA A 233 5.94 25.45 8.34
CA ALA A 233 5.68 24.51 9.43
C ALA A 233 4.18 24.47 9.78
N GLY A 234 3.64 23.30 10.11
CA GLY A 234 2.21 23.14 10.41
C GLY A 234 1.25 23.32 9.22
N SER A 235 1.75 23.21 7.99
CA SER A 235 0.93 23.28 6.77
C SER A 235 -0.09 22.14 6.64
N TYR A 236 0.15 21.00 7.29
CA TYR A 236 -0.73 19.83 7.24
C TYR A 236 -1.28 19.46 8.60
N ASP A 237 -2.53 19.00 8.61
CA ASP A 237 -3.20 18.44 9.77
C ASP A 237 -2.94 16.94 9.90
N ALA A 238 -2.79 16.26 8.75
CA ALA A 238 -2.35 14.87 8.70
C ALA A 238 -1.55 14.55 7.43
N VAL A 239 -0.79 13.45 7.48
CA VAL A 239 -0.13 12.87 6.30
C VAL A 239 -0.34 11.35 6.25
N THR A 240 -0.49 10.78 5.07
CA THR A 240 -0.44 9.32 4.84
C THR A 240 0.55 8.98 3.74
N LEU A 241 1.57 8.19 4.09
CA LEU A 241 2.71 7.90 3.23
C LEU A 241 2.95 6.40 3.13
N SER A 242 2.69 5.83 1.96
CA SER A 242 2.89 4.40 1.71
C SER A 242 4.07 4.14 0.78
N ASN A 243 4.87 3.13 1.11
CA ASN A 243 6.06 2.68 0.38
C ASN A 243 7.17 3.72 0.17
N VAL A 244 7.02 4.98 0.59
CA VAL A 244 8.06 6.01 0.43
C VAL A 244 9.34 5.68 1.19
N LEU A 245 9.26 4.83 2.22
CA LEU A 245 10.40 4.34 2.99
C LEU A 245 11.04 3.09 2.37
N ASP A 246 10.37 2.46 1.41
CA ASP A 246 10.83 1.25 0.72
C ASP A 246 11.75 1.66 -0.43
N GLY A 247 13.05 1.38 -0.33
CA GLY A 247 14.05 1.69 -1.36
C GLY A 247 15.03 2.79 -0.94
N PRO A 248 14.59 3.98 -0.48
CA PRO A 248 15.50 4.95 0.09
C PRO A 248 16.19 4.43 1.37
N GLY A 249 17.49 4.71 1.50
CA GLY A 249 18.28 4.32 2.66
C GLY A 249 17.97 5.14 3.92
N LEU A 250 18.60 4.75 5.05
CA LEU A 250 18.44 5.41 6.36
C LEU A 250 18.55 6.95 6.34
N PRO A 251 19.46 7.59 5.57
CA PRO A 251 19.53 9.05 5.51
C PRO A 251 18.24 9.70 5.01
N TYR A 252 17.62 9.14 3.96
CA TYR A 252 16.35 9.65 3.44
C TYR A 252 15.21 9.43 4.43
N ARG A 253 15.17 8.28 5.12
CA ARG A 253 14.16 8.03 6.15
C ARG A 253 14.22 9.04 7.29
N ARG A 254 15.43 9.38 7.75
CA ARG A 254 15.65 10.41 8.78
C ARG A 254 15.22 11.80 8.28
N ARG A 255 15.60 12.15 7.05
CA ARG A 255 15.19 13.40 6.39
C ARG A 255 13.66 13.52 6.31
N LEU A 256 12.99 12.50 5.77
CA LEU A 256 11.54 12.47 5.65
C LEU A 256 10.86 12.56 7.03
N ARG A 257 11.39 11.87 8.05
CA ARG A 257 10.84 11.97 9.40
C ARG A 257 10.90 13.40 9.94
N ALA A 258 12.04 14.07 9.81
CA ALA A 258 12.20 15.46 10.24
C ALA A 258 11.29 16.42 9.44
N ALA A 259 11.13 16.18 8.14
CA ALA A 259 10.24 16.96 7.28
C ALA A 259 8.77 16.80 7.69
N VAL A 260 8.33 15.57 7.99
CA VAL A 260 6.98 15.30 8.54
C VAL A 260 6.79 15.99 9.89
N ASP A 261 7.74 15.84 10.82
CA ASP A 261 7.64 16.42 12.17
C ASP A 261 7.58 17.96 12.12
N ARG A 262 8.13 18.61 11.08
CA ARG A 262 8.04 20.06 10.84
C ARG A 262 6.74 20.49 10.16
N ALA A 263 6.37 19.80 9.09
CA ALA A 263 5.29 20.23 8.20
C ALA A 263 3.89 19.90 8.74
N VAL A 264 3.78 18.90 9.61
CA VAL A 264 2.54 18.56 10.30
C VAL A 264 2.41 19.41 11.57
N ARG A 265 1.22 19.97 11.82
CA ARG A 265 0.99 20.79 13.00
C ARG A 265 1.17 19.97 14.29
N PRO A 266 1.54 20.59 15.42
CA PRO A 266 1.50 19.92 16.72
C PRO A 266 0.11 19.31 16.98
N GLY A 267 0.10 18.06 17.44
CA GLY A 267 -1.12 17.26 17.62
C GLY A 267 -1.68 16.63 16.33
N GLY A 268 -1.11 16.91 15.15
CA GLY A 268 -1.50 16.30 13.89
C GLY A 268 -1.02 14.84 13.76
N THR A 269 -1.54 14.12 12.77
CA THR A 269 -1.30 12.67 12.62
C THR A 269 -0.46 12.33 11.40
N ALA A 270 0.50 11.44 11.56
CA ALA A 270 1.23 10.84 10.44
C ALA A 270 0.98 9.33 10.39
N VAL A 271 0.49 8.84 9.25
CA VAL A 271 0.34 7.43 8.91
C VAL A 271 1.44 7.06 7.93
N LEU A 272 2.25 6.04 8.24
CA LEU A 272 3.29 5.55 7.34
C LEU A 272 3.22 4.04 7.19
N ARG A 273 3.21 3.56 5.95
CA ARG A 273 3.22 2.13 5.60
C ARG A 273 4.47 1.73 4.85
N SER A 274 4.99 0.56 5.17
CA SER A 274 6.11 -0.05 4.44
C SER A 274 5.92 -1.57 4.32
N VAL A 275 6.37 -2.11 3.19
CA VAL A 275 6.41 -3.57 2.95
C VAL A 275 7.45 -4.25 3.84
N GLY A 276 8.54 -3.53 4.11
CA GLY A 276 9.59 -3.93 5.04
C GLY A 276 9.11 -4.10 6.48
N GLU A 277 9.88 -4.85 7.25
CA GLU A 277 9.61 -5.04 8.68
C GLU A 277 10.00 -3.81 9.48
N ALA A 278 9.21 -3.51 10.52
CA ALA A 278 9.59 -2.54 11.53
C ALA A 278 10.66 -3.15 12.46
N GLY A 279 11.59 -2.32 12.94
CA GLY A 279 12.34 -2.62 14.17
C GLY A 279 11.51 -2.42 15.44
N ASP A 280 10.23 -2.05 15.29
CA ASP A 280 9.29 -1.71 16.35
C ASP A 280 8.12 -2.72 16.37
N ALA A 281 7.90 -3.32 17.53
CA ALA A 281 6.82 -4.28 17.75
C ALA A 281 5.44 -3.62 17.61
N ALA A 282 5.27 -2.37 18.04
CA ALA A 282 3.99 -1.66 17.97
C ALA A 282 3.57 -1.44 16.51
N ALA A 283 4.49 -0.99 15.65
CA ALA A 283 4.23 -0.83 14.22
C ALA A 283 3.89 -2.17 13.52
N THR A 284 4.49 -3.27 13.98
CA THR A 284 4.18 -4.62 13.47
C THR A 284 2.78 -5.08 13.91
N VAL A 285 2.38 -4.78 15.15
CA VAL A 285 1.03 -5.08 15.67
C VAL A 285 -0.02 -4.27 14.92
N ARG A 286 0.23 -2.99 14.62
CA ARG A 286 -0.72 -2.18 13.85
C ARG A 286 -0.87 -2.64 12.41
N ALA A 287 0.24 -2.98 11.74
CA ALA A 287 0.18 -3.54 10.38
C ALA A 287 -0.63 -4.86 10.36
N ALA A 288 -0.67 -5.55 11.49
CA ALA A 288 -1.42 -6.78 11.67
C ALA A 288 -2.95 -6.56 11.70
N GLU A 289 -3.41 -5.36 12.01
CA GLU A 289 -4.83 -4.97 12.06
C GLU A 289 -5.35 -4.52 10.70
N GLU A 290 -4.45 -4.32 9.72
CA GLU A 290 -4.83 -3.92 8.37
C GLU A 290 -5.36 -5.12 7.57
N ARG A 291 -6.38 -4.88 6.74
CA ARG A 291 -6.95 -5.92 5.88
C ARG A 291 -6.03 -6.35 4.73
N CYS A 292 -4.98 -5.60 4.42
CA CYS A 292 -4.02 -5.93 3.36
C CYS A 292 -2.77 -6.64 3.93
N PRO A 293 -2.41 -7.85 3.44
CA PRO A 293 -1.27 -8.60 3.96
C PRO A 293 0.09 -8.13 3.42
N LEU A 294 0.15 -7.13 2.54
CA LEU A 294 1.40 -6.65 1.95
C LEU A 294 2.28 -5.91 2.96
N TRP A 295 1.66 -5.18 3.89
CA TRP A 295 2.37 -4.28 4.79
C TRP A 295 3.07 -5.03 5.92
N GLY A 296 4.35 -4.74 6.12
CA GLY A 296 5.15 -5.27 7.21
C GLY A 296 5.18 -4.36 8.43
N SER A 297 4.90 -3.08 8.22
CA SER A 297 4.91 -2.06 9.25
C SER A 297 3.90 -0.96 8.94
N LEU A 298 3.22 -0.51 9.99
CA LEU A 298 2.26 0.59 9.97
C LEU A 298 2.52 1.48 11.19
N TYR A 299 2.98 2.69 10.93
CA TYR A 299 3.19 3.70 11.96
C TYR A 299 2.00 4.67 11.94
N VAL A 300 1.44 4.96 13.11
CA VAL A 300 0.42 6.00 13.29
C VAL A 300 0.89 6.88 14.44
N THR A 301 1.43 8.05 14.14
CA THR A 301 2.09 8.87 15.16
C THR A 301 1.46 10.24 15.25
N THR A 302 1.23 10.71 16.48
CA THR A 302 0.90 12.10 16.75
C THR A 302 2.18 12.92 16.74
N VAL A 303 2.22 13.98 15.94
CA VAL A 303 3.37 14.88 15.82
C VAL A 303 3.39 15.85 17.00
N GLY A 304 4.55 15.99 17.64
CA GLY A 304 4.73 16.88 18.80
C GLY A 304 4.14 16.37 20.13
N GLY A 305 3.59 15.15 20.19
CA GLY A 305 3.22 14.51 21.44
C GLY A 305 4.45 14.05 22.23
N ALA A 306 4.38 14.08 23.56
CA ALA A 306 5.42 13.49 24.41
C ALA A 306 5.61 12.01 24.05
N ARG A 307 6.88 11.61 23.85
CA ARG A 307 7.25 10.22 23.54
C ARG A 307 7.21 9.35 24.78
#